data_AF-A0AA37TAN4-F1
#
_entry.id   AF-A0AA37TAN4-F1
#
_cell.length_a   1.000
_cell.length_b   1.000
_cell.length_c   1.000
_cell.angle_alpha   90.00
_cell.angle_beta   90.00
_cell.angle_gamma   90.00
#
_symmetry.space_group_name_H-M   'P 1'
#
loop_
_entity.id
_entity.type
_entity.pdbx_description
1 polymer ?
#
loop_
_entity_poly.entity_id
_entity_poly.type
_entity_poly.pdbx_seq_one_letter_code
_entity_poly.pdbx_strand_id
1 'polypeptide(L)'
;MKPLNPTEYTTILEKGRDINVSRNVFVSKKHLSRWQELQTTHQTNFYRASIFRMVYNLGGISEQRDSQIHSITKPGVQIIYRFNGGGDTYIESILFGDQFQPESIQQNPNIYEVICSMNEEGKPEWNTKDSPTARLMLSHKWDGLHGSHRIAIGGKYENKESAGSTLIEHIKNAYAIQDKMSDIPDNFYTLAWLNGEFHKPNSIKLVLDAIITIAAQGESVDWLIQGNACETFANVMQALSKHPRLQAEKTSPHPMDGNSLESNLKKQRVFFSNPRGKGVREEELEALCNASGLTYHGTRINAYDWRNEDALRAVGHNISVSVVKIAGSGIVTFTGAQYLEPLYEMAKSPMTNPDIMLGLGVASAVLLKDFVIKYGGYGRNIPKAWKATAGQDHLQW
;
A
#
# COMPACT_ATOMS: atom_id res chain seq x y z
N MET A 1 3.24 -3.18 -46.37
CA MET A 1 3.27 -4.04 -45.16
C MET A 1 3.22 -5.49 -45.60
N LYS A 2 4.19 -6.33 -45.20
CA LYS A 2 4.05 -7.78 -45.39
C LYS A 2 3.00 -8.30 -44.41
N PRO A 3 1.99 -9.05 -44.85
CA PRO A 3 1.07 -9.72 -43.94
C PRO A 3 1.84 -10.71 -43.05
N LEU A 4 1.34 -10.90 -41.83
CA LEU A 4 1.88 -11.86 -40.86
C LEU A 4 2.02 -13.23 -41.49
N ASN A 5 3.16 -13.88 -41.27
CA ASN A 5 3.28 -15.30 -41.54
C ASN A 5 2.65 -16.05 -40.35
N PRO A 6 1.46 -16.67 -40.48
CA PRO A 6 0.79 -17.38 -39.37
C PRO A 6 1.61 -18.58 -38.86
N THR A 7 2.68 -18.93 -39.58
CA THR A 7 3.62 -19.98 -39.22
C THR A 7 4.54 -19.61 -38.06
N GLU A 8 4.75 -18.33 -37.73
CA GLU A 8 5.79 -17.91 -36.76
C GLU A 8 5.28 -17.42 -35.40
N TYR A 9 4.02 -17.00 -35.31
CA TYR A 9 3.44 -16.41 -34.08
C TYR A 9 2.15 -17.10 -33.68
N THR A 10 1.85 -17.03 -32.38
CA THR A 10 0.61 -17.53 -31.78
C THR A 10 -0.03 -16.43 -30.94
N THR A 11 -1.34 -16.22 -31.08
CA THR A 11 -2.11 -15.28 -30.24
C THR A 11 -2.15 -15.79 -28.80
N ILE A 12 -1.78 -14.93 -27.86
CA ILE A 12 -1.80 -15.26 -26.42
C ILE A 12 -2.82 -14.42 -25.63
N LEU A 13 -3.17 -13.24 -26.14
CA LEU A 13 -4.26 -12.40 -25.64
C LEU A 13 -5.04 -11.85 -26.83
N GLU A 14 -6.35 -12.05 -26.79
CA GLU A 14 -7.26 -11.56 -27.83
C GLU A 14 -7.87 -10.23 -27.42
N LYS A 15 -7.97 -9.31 -28.38
CA LYS A 15 -8.67 -8.04 -28.20
C LYS A 15 -10.11 -8.30 -27.75
N GLY A 16 -10.53 -7.58 -26.71
CA GLY A 16 -11.89 -7.69 -26.17
C GLY A 16 -12.13 -8.91 -25.27
N ARG A 17 -11.10 -9.72 -24.99
CA ARG A 17 -11.19 -10.81 -24.00
C ARG A 17 -11.48 -10.30 -22.58
N ASP A 18 -11.04 -9.09 -22.27
CA ASP A 18 -11.26 -8.37 -21.01
C ASP A 18 -11.37 -6.87 -21.32
N ILE A 19 -12.06 -6.10 -20.47
CA ILE A 19 -12.20 -4.64 -20.58
C ILE A 19 -10.84 -3.91 -20.67
N ASN A 20 -9.79 -4.52 -20.14
CA ASN A 20 -8.43 -3.97 -20.14
C ASN A 20 -7.58 -4.39 -21.36
N VAL A 21 -8.09 -5.25 -22.25
CA VAL A 21 -7.36 -5.75 -23.43
C VAL A 21 -7.92 -5.13 -24.71
N SER A 22 -7.26 -4.07 -25.16
CA SER A 22 -7.68 -3.25 -26.30
C SER A 22 -7.09 -3.67 -27.65
N ARG A 23 -6.11 -4.59 -27.64
CA ARG A 23 -5.38 -5.10 -28.82
C ARG A 23 -4.99 -6.57 -28.67
N ASN A 24 -4.69 -7.24 -29.76
CA ASN A 24 -4.16 -8.60 -29.70
C ASN A 24 -2.70 -8.58 -29.27
N VAL A 25 -2.29 -9.59 -28.51
CA VAL A 25 -0.89 -9.86 -28.18
C VAL A 25 -0.52 -11.21 -28.73
N PHE A 26 0.53 -11.24 -29.54
CA PHE A 26 1.10 -12.43 -30.15
C PHE A 26 2.46 -12.73 -29.52
N VAL A 27 2.81 -14.01 -29.39
CA VAL A 27 4.15 -14.46 -29.01
C VAL A 27 4.75 -15.27 -30.15
N SER A 28 6.05 -15.12 -30.39
CA SER A 28 6.78 -16.02 -31.27
C SER A 28 6.64 -17.47 -30.82
N LYS A 29 6.38 -18.40 -31.75
CA LYS A 29 6.20 -19.84 -31.43
C LYS A 29 7.42 -20.44 -30.71
N LYS A 30 8.61 -19.88 -30.92
CA LYS A 30 9.85 -20.26 -30.20
C LYS A 30 9.75 -20.07 -28.69
N HIS A 31 8.89 -19.15 -28.24
CA HIS A 31 8.70 -18.82 -26.83
C HIS A 31 7.33 -19.24 -26.29
N LEU A 32 6.52 -19.95 -27.08
CA LEU A 32 5.17 -20.37 -26.69
C LEU A 32 5.18 -21.30 -25.46
N SER A 33 6.11 -22.26 -25.40
CA SER A 33 6.22 -23.18 -24.26
C SER A 33 6.52 -22.44 -22.95
N ARG A 34 7.43 -21.46 -22.99
CA ARG A 34 7.73 -20.59 -21.83
C ARG A 34 6.52 -19.76 -21.41
N TRP A 35 5.75 -19.25 -22.38
CA TRP A 35 4.52 -18.53 -22.09
C TRP A 35 3.47 -19.43 -21.43
N GLN A 36 3.28 -20.65 -21.93
CA GLN A 36 2.36 -21.63 -21.34
C GLN A 36 2.79 -22.01 -19.92
N GLU A 37 4.09 -22.17 -19.67
CA GLU A 37 4.62 -22.39 -18.31
C GLU A 37 4.33 -21.19 -17.39
N LEU A 38 4.52 -19.95 -17.85
CA LEU A 38 4.14 -18.76 -17.09
C LEU A 38 2.63 -18.74 -16.80
N GLN A 39 1.79 -19.10 -17.77
CA GLN A 39 0.33 -19.18 -17.59
C GLN A 39 -0.08 -20.16 -16.50
N THR A 40 0.60 -21.29 -16.35
CA THR A 40 0.23 -22.29 -15.32
C THR A 40 0.82 -21.99 -13.95
N THR A 41 1.98 -21.32 -13.88
CA THR A 41 2.75 -21.17 -12.64
C THR A 41 2.67 -19.78 -12.01
N HIS A 42 2.13 -18.77 -12.70
CA HIS A 42 2.10 -17.39 -12.19
C HIS A 42 1.27 -17.24 -10.90
N GLN A 43 0.24 -18.05 -10.69
CA GLN A 43 -0.68 -17.89 -9.56
C GLN A 43 -0.02 -18.12 -8.19
N THR A 44 1.01 -18.97 -8.14
CA THR A 44 1.71 -19.35 -6.91
C THR A 44 3.08 -18.67 -6.76
N ASN A 45 3.55 -17.95 -7.78
CA ASN A 45 4.86 -17.32 -7.81
C ASN A 45 4.76 -15.84 -8.19
N PHE A 46 5.03 -14.96 -7.23
CA PHE A 46 4.89 -13.51 -7.40
C PHE A 46 5.73 -12.92 -8.55
N TYR A 47 6.99 -13.37 -8.71
CA TYR A 47 7.83 -12.96 -9.82
C TYR A 47 7.23 -13.34 -11.16
N ARG A 48 6.75 -14.58 -11.30
CA ARG A 48 6.07 -15.05 -12.52
C ARG A 48 4.76 -14.30 -12.76
N ALA A 49 3.98 -14.00 -11.71
CA ALA A 49 2.83 -13.09 -11.79
C ALA A 49 3.23 -11.70 -12.29
N SER A 50 4.39 -11.19 -11.87
CA SER A 50 4.90 -9.88 -12.31
C SER A 50 5.27 -9.86 -13.80
N ILE A 51 5.77 -10.98 -14.34
CA ILE A 51 6.10 -11.15 -15.76
C ILE A 51 4.83 -11.32 -16.59
N PHE A 52 3.93 -12.18 -16.13
CA PHE A 52 2.63 -12.38 -16.74
C PHE A 52 1.87 -11.05 -16.88
N ARG A 53 1.93 -10.21 -15.84
CA ARG A 53 1.40 -8.83 -15.85
C ARG A 53 2.02 -7.95 -16.92
N MET A 54 3.35 -7.97 -17.09
CA MET A 54 3.99 -7.16 -18.14
C MET A 54 3.45 -7.53 -19.52
N VAL A 55 3.36 -8.82 -19.81
CA VAL A 55 2.79 -9.32 -21.06
C VAL A 55 1.32 -8.90 -21.21
N TYR A 56 0.55 -8.98 -20.13
CA TYR A 56 -0.84 -8.54 -20.15
C TYR A 56 -1.00 -7.03 -20.40
N ASN A 57 -0.12 -6.22 -19.82
CA ASN A 57 -0.12 -4.76 -20.00
C ASN A 57 0.23 -4.37 -21.45
N LEU A 58 0.95 -5.21 -22.19
CA LEU A 58 1.15 -5.04 -23.63
C LEU A 58 -0.16 -5.17 -24.44
N GLY A 59 -1.22 -5.72 -23.86
CA GLY A 59 -2.58 -5.74 -24.42
C GLY A 59 -3.38 -4.46 -24.12
N GLY A 60 -2.85 -3.56 -23.29
CA GLY A 60 -3.48 -2.30 -22.90
C GLY A 60 -3.48 -1.23 -24.01
N ILE A 61 -3.99 -0.04 -23.67
CA ILE A 61 -4.04 1.10 -24.60
C ILE A 61 -2.65 1.77 -24.63
N SER A 62 -1.97 1.69 -25.78
CA SER A 62 -0.80 2.49 -26.13
C SER A 62 -1.06 3.29 -27.41
N GLU A 63 -0.70 4.56 -27.42
CA GLU A 63 -0.78 5.42 -28.61
C GLU A 63 0.28 5.07 -29.66
N GLN A 64 1.26 4.24 -29.30
CA GLN A 64 2.34 3.83 -30.20
C GLN A 64 1.81 2.86 -31.27
N ARG A 65 2.08 3.24 -32.52
CA ARG A 65 1.78 2.47 -33.74
C ARG A 65 3.01 2.27 -34.62
N ASP A 66 4.19 2.48 -34.06
CA ASP A 66 5.44 2.29 -34.78
C ASP A 66 5.81 0.80 -34.84
N SER A 67 6.56 0.43 -35.87
CA SER A 67 7.12 -0.92 -36.01
C SER A 67 8.50 -1.05 -35.35
N GLN A 68 8.86 -0.14 -34.45
CA GLN A 68 10.16 -0.19 -33.78
C GLN A 68 10.19 -1.33 -32.77
N ILE A 69 11.39 -1.83 -32.50
CA ILE A 69 11.61 -2.83 -31.47
C ILE A 69 11.71 -2.09 -30.14
N HIS A 70 10.85 -2.46 -29.21
CA HIS A 70 10.80 -1.99 -27.84
C HIS A 70 11.29 -3.09 -26.91
N SER A 71 11.81 -2.71 -25.75
CA SER A 71 12.12 -3.65 -24.68
C SER A 71 11.56 -3.16 -23.34
N ILE A 72 11.07 -4.10 -22.54
CA ILE A 72 10.74 -3.88 -21.13
C ILE A 72 11.62 -4.81 -20.32
N THR A 73 12.41 -4.24 -19.41
CA THR A 73 13.32 -4.98 -18.53
C THR A 73 12.83 -4.92 -17.09
N LYS A 74 12.83 -6.06 -16.41
CA LYS A 74 12.69 -6.20 -14.95
C LYS A 74 13.86 -7.02 -14.43
N PRO A 75 14.15 -6.98 -13.11
CA PRO A 75 15.19 -7.83 -12.53
C PRO A 75 15.00 -9.29 -12.94
N GLY A 76 15.98 -9.87 -13.64
CA GLY A 76 15.98 -11.27 -14.09
C GLY A 76 15.23 -11.55 -15.41
N VAL A 77 14.63 -10.56 -16.09
CA VAL A 77 13.83 -10.77 -17.30
C VAL A 77 13.79 -9.56 -18.24
N GLN A 78 13.84 -9.82 -19.54
CA GLN A 78 13.60 -8.83 -20.59
C GLN A 78 12.57 -9.35 -21.59
N ILE A 79 11.58 -8.51 -21.90
CA ILE A 79 10.58 -8.75 -22.94
C ILE A 79 10.90 -7.82 -24.11
N ILE A 80 11.17 -8.40 -25.27
CA ILE A 80 11.40 -7.68 -26.53
C ILE A 80 10.13 -7.80 -27.38
N TYR A 81 9.60 -6.66 -27.81
CA TYR A 81 8.34 -6.62 -28.54
C TYR A 81 8.30 -5.49 -29.58
N ARG A 82 7.31 -5.50 -30.47
CA ARG A 82 7.02 -4.41 -31.41
C ARG A 82 5.52 -4.28 -31.64
N PHE A 83 5.07 -3.14 -32.14
CA PHE A 83 3.70 -2.98 -32.61
C PHE A 83 3.62 -3.18 -34.14
N ASN A 84 2.45 -3.60 -34.64
CA ASN A 84 2.16 -3.48 -36.07
C ASN A 84 1.41 -2.17 -36.38
N GLY A 85 1.22 -1.88 -37.67
CA GLY A 85 0.46 -0.71 -38.11
C GLY A 85 -1.03 -0.73 -37.73
N GLY A 86 -1.57 -1.87 -37.32
CA GLY A 86 -2.91 -2.02 -36.75
C GLY A 86 -2.97 -1.81 -35.23
N GLY A 87 -1.82 -1.63 -34.57
CA GLY A 87 -1.69 -1.44 -33.13
C GLY A 87 -1.61 -2.73 -32.31
N ASP A 88 -1.57 -3.92 -32.91
CA ASP A 88 -1.37 -5.18 -32.17
C ASP A 88 0.09 -5.36 -31.75
N THR A 89 0.31 -6.09 -30.66
CA THR A 89 1.64 -6.30 -30.08
C THR A 89 2.22 -7.66 -30.43
N TYR A 90 3.49 -7.69 -30.85
CA TYR A 90 4.26 -8.90 -31.16
C TYR A 90 5.42 -9.03 -30.21
N ILE A 91 5.40 -10.06 -29.37
CA ILE A 91 6.51 -10.43 -28.49
C ILE A 91 7.48 -11.28 -29.30
N GLU A 92 8.64 -10.70 -29.57
CA GLU A 92 9.73 -11.34 -30.30
C GLU A 92 10.51 -12.29 -29.39
N SER A 93 10.73 -11.91 -28.13
CA SER A 93 11.49 -12.72 -27.18
C SER A 93 11.11 -12.44 -25.73
N ILE A 94 11.11 -13.51 -24.92
CA ILE A 94 11.09 -13.45 -23.45
C ILE A 94 12.41 -14.08 -22.97
N LEU A 95 13.32 -13.22 -22.53
CA LEU A 95 14.67 -13.59 -22.10
C LEU A 95 14.73 -13.55 -20.58
N PHE A 96 15.35 -14.56 -19.97
CA PHE A 96 15.57 -14.66 -18.54
C PHE A 96 17.07 -14.67 -18.27
N GLY A 97 17.50 -14.05 -17.19
CA GLY A 97 18.90 -14.03 -16.78
C GLY A 97 19.22 -12.87 -15.85
N ASP A 98 20.15 -13.10 -14.93
CA ASP A 98 20.51 -12.17 -13.87
C ASP A 98 21.10 -10.85 -14.41
N GLN A 99 21.63 -10.88 -15.64
CA GLN A 99 22.12 -9.72 -16.36
C GLN A 99 21.03 -8.68 -16.69
N PHE A 100 19.74 -9.07 -16.67
CA PHE A 100 18.64 -8.17 -16.96
C PHE A 100 18.28 -7.39 -15.70
N GLN A 101 18.77 -6.16 -15.60
CA GLN A 101 18.42 -5.22 -14.55
C GLN A 101 17.89 -3.93 -15.22
N PRO A 102 16.80 -3.32 -14.73
CA PRO A 102 16.34 -2.05 -15.30
C PRO A 102 17.36 -0.94 -14.97
N GLU A 103 17.56 0.00 -15.89
CA GLU A 103 18.52 1.12 -15.76
C GLU A 103 18.25 2.01 -14.54
N SER A 104 17.01 2.02 -14.05
CA SER A 104 16.61 2.71 -12.82
C SER A 104 15.74 1.78 -11.97
N ILE A 105 16.37 0.95 -11.14
CA ILE A 105 15.68 0.16 -10.11
C ILE A 105 15.11 1.06 -8.99
N GLN A 106 15.72 2.25 -8.80
CA GLN A 106 15.74 2.88 -7.48
C GLN A 106 14.39 3.34 -6.93
N GLN A 107 13.34 3.57 -7.73
CA GLN A 107 12.07 4.09 -7.20
C GLN A 107 10.80 3.46 -7.78
N ASN A 108 10.87 2.40 -8.60
CA ASN A 108 9.65 1.88 -9.24
C ASN A 108 8.70 1.20 -8.22
N PRO A 109 7.37 1.29 -8.42
CA PRO A 109 6.42 0.54 -7.61
C PRO A 109 6.71 -0.97 -7.67
N ASN A 110 7.05 -1.56 -6.52
CA ASN A 110 7.40 -2.97 -6.42
C ASN A 110 7.40 -3.46 -4.97
N ILE A 111 7.74 -4.73 -4.79
CA ILE A 111 7.95 -5.34 -3.48
C ILE A 111 9.45 -5.41 -3.17
N TYR A 112 9.82 -4.96 -1.98
CA TYR A 112 11.18 -4.92 -1.47
C TYR A 112 11.26 -5.61 -0.11
N GLU A 113 12.44 -6.09 0.26
CA GLU A 113 12.74 -6.54 1.62
C GLU A 113 13.41 -5.42 2.39
N VAL A 114 13.00 -5.22 3.64
CA VAL A 114 13.64 -4.30 4.59
C VAL A 114 14.24 -5.14 5.72
N ILE A 115 15.56 -5.10 5.86
CA ILE A 115 16.34 -5.98 6.73
C ILE A 115 16.90 -5.19 7.89
N CYS A 116 16.81 -5.77 9.08
CA CYS A 116 17.51 -5.32 10.28
C CYS A 116 18.97 -5.78 10.22
N SER A 117 19.88 -4.83 10.14
CA SER A 117 21.33 -5.02 10.27
C SER A 117 21.84 -4.29 11.50
N MET A 118 23.06 -4.59 11.94
CA MET A 118 23.75 -3.79 12.95
C MET A 118 24.60 -2.73 12.25
N ASN A 119 24.45 -1.48 12.65
CA ASN A 119 25.32 -0.40 12.19
C ASN A 119 26.72 -0.49 12.84
N GLU A 120 27.62 0.42 12.46
CA GLU A 120 29.00 0.46 12.98
C GLU A 120 29.07 0.66 14.52
N GLU A 121 28.02 1.21 15.13
CA GLU A 121 27.90 1.40 16.58
C GLU A 121 27.27 0.18 17.30
N GLY A 122 26.96 -0.90 16.58
CA GLY A 122 26.28 -2.08 17.12
C GLY A 122 24.81 -1.85 17.45
N LYS A 123 24.16 -0.84 16.85
CA LYS A 123 22.72 -0.57 16.98
C LYS A 123 21.95 -1.13 15.78
N PRO A 124 20.71 -1.60 16.00
CA PRO A 124 19.87 -2.08 14.91
C PRO A 124 19.52 -0.93 13.96
N GLU A 125 19.62 -1.20 12.67
CA GLU A 125 19.30 -0.30 11.58
C GLU A 125 18.50 -1.06 10.51
N TRP A 126 17.45 -0.44 10.00
CA TRP A 126 16.54 -1.04 9.04
C TRP A 126 16.80 -0.52 7.62
N ASN A 127 17.35 -1.38 6.79
CA ASN A 127 17.82 -1.05 5.45
C ASN A 127 16.97 -1.73 4.37
N THR A 128 16.49 -0.94 3.40
CA THR A 128 15.70 -1.46 2.28
C THR A 128 16.64 -1.97 1.19
N LYS A 129 16.47 -3.23 0.76
CA LYS A 129 17.24 -3.77 -0.37
C LYS A 129 17.06 -2.92 -1.63
N ASP A 130 18.13 -2.79 -2.40
CA ASP A 130 18.10 -2.06 -3.67
C ASP A 130 17.20 -2.73 -4.69
N SER A 131 17.35 -4.05 -4.84
CA SER A 131 16.62 -4.84 -5.82
C SER A 131 15.26 -5.30 -5.28
N PRO A 132 14.21 -5.27 -6.12
CA PRO A 132 12.93 -5.88 -5.80
C PRO A 132 13.06 -7.37 -5.50
N THR A 133 12.20 -7.83 -4.61
CA THR A 133 12.15 -9.22 -4.19
C THR A 133 11.45 -10.07 -5.25
N ALA A 134 12.16 -11.05 -5.81
CA ALA A 134 11.58 -12.01 -6.75
C ALA A 134 10.63 -13.00 -6.05
N ARG A 135 10.90 -13.38 -4.80
CA ARG A 135 10.08 -14.34 -4.06
C ARG A 135 9.79 -13.84 -2.65
N LEU A 136 8.50 -13.70 -2.34
CA LEU A 136 8.05 -13.43 -0.98
C LEU A 136 8.47 -14.57 -0.04
N MET A 137 9.35 -14.27 0.92
CA MET A 137 9.80 -15.23 1.93
C MET A 137 8.82 -15.28 3.11
N LEU A 138 7.64 -15.85 2.88
CA LEU A 138 6.54 -15.91 3.86
C LEU A 138 6.82 -16.82 5.06
N SER A 139 7.80 -17.71 4.96
CA SER A 139 8.22 -18.58 6.06
C SER A 139 8.95 -17.83 7.17
N HIS A 140 9.49 -16.64 6.88
CA HIS A 140 10.17 -15.82 7.87
C HIS A 140 9.17 -15.14 8.80
N LYS A 141 9.34 -15.37 10.10
CA LYS A 141 8.47 -14.90 11.18
C LYS A 141 9.37 -14.36 12.29
N TRP A 142 9.03 -13.21 12.86
CA TRP A 142 9.77 -12.72 14.02
C TRP A 142 9.43 -13.59 15.23
N ASP A 143 10.46 -14.01 15.96
CA ASP A 143 10.29 -14.84 17.16
C ASP A 143 9.48 -14.10 18.24
N GLY A 144 8.57 -14.82 18.89
CA GLY A 144 7.87 -14.36 20.09
C GLY A 144 6.50 -13.69 19.93
N LEU A 145 5.99 -13.41 18.71
CA LEU A 145 4.63 -12.87 18.53
C LEU A 145 3.95 -13.29 17.22
N HIS A 146 2.77 -13.92 17.36
CA HIS A 146 1.77 -14.29 16.34
C HIS A 146 2.23 -15.04 15.08
N GLY A 147 3.51 -15.41 14.95
CA GLY A 147 4.00 -16.39 13.97
C GLY A 147 3.60 -16.11 12.53
N SER A 148 3.51 -14.84 12.12
CA SER A 148 3.09 -14.41 10.78
C SER A 148 4.15 -13.47 10.17
N HIS A 149 4.33 -13.56 8.86
CA HIS A 149 5.19 -12.63 8.13
C HIS A 149 4.53 -11.25 8.08
N ARG A 150 5.32 -10.18 8.02
CA ARG A 150 4.82 -8.80 8.06
C ARG A 150 5.05 -8.10 6.74
N ILE A 151 3.99 -7.50 6.21
CA ILE A 151 4.02 -6.73 4.97
C ILE A 151 3.50 -5.33 5.26
N ALA A 152 4.27 -4.30 4.92
CA ALA A 152 3.85 -2.92 5.01
C ALA A 152 3.62 -2.33 3.63
N ILE A 153 2.57 -1.52 3.49
CA ILE A 153 2.34 -0.68 2.31
C ILE A 153 2.50 0.78 2.74
N GLY A 154 3.60 1.37 2.31
CA GLY A 154 3.97 2.72 2.70
C GLY A 154 3.06 3.79 2.10
N GLY A 155 2.74 4.80 2.89
CA GLY A 155 2.10 6.02 2.42
C GLY A 155 3.05 6.90 1.60
N LYS A 156 2.86 8.22 1.69
CA LYS A 156 3.67 9.18 0.92
C LYS A 156 5.02 9.45 1.61
N TYR A 157 6.06 8.74 1.18
CA TYR A 157 7.46 8.97 1.56
C TYR A 157 8.27 9.57 0.41
N GLU A 158 9.48 10.07 0.70
CA GLU A 158 10.40 10.60 -0.30
C GLU A 158 10.95 9.49 -1.21
N ASN A 159 11.25 8.34 -0.64
CA ASN A 159 11.79 7.16 -1.33
C ASN A 159 11.52 5.88 -0.53
N LYS A 160 11.82 4.72 -1.14
CA LYS A 160 11.63 3.41 -0.51
C LYS A 160 12.50 3.22 0.74
N GLU A 161 13.69 3.80 0.79
CA GLU A 161 14.63 3.70 1.92
C GLU A 161 14.10 4.42 3.16
N SER A 162 13.58 5.64 2.97
CA SER A 162 12.90 6.42 4.00
C SER A 162 11.63 5.72 4.48
N ALA A 163 10.84 5.16 3.57
CA ALA A 163 9.69 4.34 3.92
C ALA A 163 10.11 3.14 4.77
N GLY A 164 11.12 2.39 4.33
CA GLY A 164 11.58 1.17 4.99
C GLY A 164 12.15 1.40 6.40
N SER A 165 12.96 2.44 6.56
CA SER A 165 13.53 2.81 7.85
C SER A 165 12.50 3.39 8.84
N THR A 166 11.41 3.99 8.36
CA THR A 166 10.39 4.62 9.21
C THR A 166 9.24 3.66 9.55
N LEU A 167 8.79 2.84 8.60
CA LEU A 167 7.61 1.99 8.78
C LEU A 167 7.79 0.91 9.84
N ILE A 168 9.03 0.54 10.17
CA ILE A 168 9.28 -0.39 11.27
C ILE A 168 8.68 0.11 12.59
N GLU A 169 8.77 1.40 12.90
CA GLU A 169 8.16 1.97 14.12
C GLU A 169 6.63 1.81 14.09
N HIS A 170 6.03 2.01 12.91
CA HIS A 170 4.61 1.77 12.67
C HIS A 170 4.21 0.30 12.75
N ILE A 171 5.09 -0.63 12.41
CA ILE A 171 4.84 -2.06 12.60
C ILE A 171 4.90 -2.41 14.08
N LYS A 172 5.94 -1.92 14.78
CA LYS A 172 6.17 -2.21 16.20
C LYS A 172 4.98 -1.80 17.05
N ASN A 173 4.50 -0.55 16.96
CA ASN A 173 3.39 -0.13 17.81
C ASN A 173 2.01 -0.61 17.34
N ALA A 174 1.85 -1.07 16.08
CA ALA A 174 0.57 -1.58 15.57
C ALA A 174 0.23 -2.93 16.17
N TYR A 175 1.26 -3.78 16.28
CA TYR A 175 1.13 -5.14 16.76
C TYR A 175 1.77 -5.34 18.13
N ALA A 176 2.02 -4.24 18.87
CA ALA A 176 2.63 -4.20 20.19
C ALA A 176 3.89 -5.07 20.32
N ILE A 177 4.77 -4.99 19.32
CA ILE A 177 5.99 -5.78 19.23
C ILE A 177 7.08 -5.11 20.06
N GLN A 178 7.75 -5.88 20.91
CA GLN A 178 8.88 -5.41 21.69
C GLN A 178 10.11 -5.22 20.80
N ASP A 179 10.86 -4.12 20.99
CA ASP A 179 12.07 -3.81 20.21
C ASP A 179 13.06 -4.97 20.15
N LYS A 180 13.24 -5.68 21.27
CA LYS A 180 14.15 -6.83 21.36
C LYS A 180 13.81 -7.99 20.42
N MET A 181 12.57 -8.06 19.92
CA MET A 181 12.09 -9.12 19.04
C MET A 181 12.22 -8.75 17.57
N SER A 182 12.01 -7.48 17.23
CA SER A 182 12.15 -6.97 15.86
C SER A 182 13.61 -6.70 15.51
N ASP A 183 14.40 -6.21 16.47
CA ASP A 183 15.74 -5.66 16.23
C ASP A 183 16.85 -6.73 16.27
N ILE A 184 16.46 -7.99 16.08
CA ILE A 184 17.39 -9.12 15.90
C ILE A 184 18.01 -8.98 14.51
N PRO A 185 19.35 -9.09 14.36
CA PRO A 185 19.99 -9.11 13.05
C PRO A 185 19.36 -10.15 12.12
N ASP A 186 19.28 -9.82 10.84
CA ASP A 186 18.68 -10.61 9.76
C ASP A 186 17.15 -10.76 9.81
N ASN A 187 16.48 -10.20 10.83
CA ASN A 187 15.04 -10.02 10.75
C ASN A 187 14.69 -9.12 9.57
N PHE A 188 13.61 -9.43 8.87
CA PHE A 188 13.09 -8.58 7.83
C PHE A 188 11.56 -8.53 7.81
N TYR A 189 11.05 -7.49 7.13
CA TYR A 189 9.67 -7.41 6.69
C TYR A 189 9.62 -7.04 5.21
N THR A 190 8.47 -7.25 4.59
CA THR A 190 8.26 -6.92 3.18
C THR A 190 7.65 -5.53 3.05
N LEU A 191 8.22 -4.68 2.20
CA LEU A 191 7.69 -3.37 1.83
C LEU A 191 7.08 -3.44 0.43
N ALA A 192 5.77 -3.22 0.31
CA ALA A 192 5.14 -2.89 -0.96
C ALA A 192 5.25 -1.37 -1.18
N TRP A 193 6.21 -0.96 -2.00
CA TRP A 193 6.44 0.43 -2.36
C TRP A 193 5.59 0.82 -3.55
N LEU A 194 4.79 1.89 -3.42
CA LEU A 194 3.90 2.36 -4.48
C LEU A 194 4.41 3.63 -5.17
N ASN A 195 5.53 4.21 -4.72
CA ASN A 195 6.14 5.43 -5.27
C ASN A 195 5.16 6.59 -5.52
N GLY A 196 4.22 6.82 -4.60
CA GLY A 196 3.21 7.87 -4.76
C GLY A 196 2.09 7.56 -5.77
N GLU A 197 2.13 6.42 -6.46
CA GLU A 197 1.17 6.03 -7.50
C GLU A 197 -0.13 5.41 -6.92
N PHE A 198 -0.69 5.99 -5.85
CA PHE A 198 -1.75 5.39 -5.04
C PHE A 198 -3.06 5.09 -5.82
N HIS A 199 -3.37 5.86 -6.86
CA HIS A 199 -4.60 5.69 -7.65
C HIS A 199 -4.36 4.99 -8.99
N LYS A 200 -3.12 4.53 -9.27
CA LYS A 200 -2.81 3.89 -10.55
C LYS A 200 -3.30 2.44 -10.54
N PRO A 201 -3.90 1.95 -11.65
CA PRO A 201 -4.30 0.56 -11.79
C PRO A 201 -3.17 -0.44 -11.52
N ASN A 202 -1.94 -0.09 -11.88
CA ASN A 202 -0.76 -0.93 -11.64
C ASN A 202 -0.48 -1.13 -10.14
N SER A 203 -0.65 -0.09 -9.31
CA SER A 203 -0.47 -0.17 -7.85
C SER A 203 -1.53 -1.03 -7.19
N ILE A 204 -2.80 -0.86 -7.60
CA ILE A 204 -3.91 -1.71 -7.14
C ILE A 204 -3.63 -3.17 -7.50
N LYS A 205 -3.25 -3.43 -8.75
CA LYS A 205 -2.94 -4.78 -9.23
C LYS A 205 -1.71 -5.38 -8.53
N LEU A 206 -0.70 -4.56 -8.23
CA LEU A 206 0.50 -4.98 -7.49
C LEU A 206 0.14 -5.63 -6.15
N VAL A 207 -0.67 -4.93 -5.38
CA VAL A 207 -1.09 -5.35 -4.03
C VAL A 207 -2.11 -6.49 -4.10
N LEU A 208 -3.09 -6.40 -5.00
CA LEU A 208 -4.08 -7.47 -5.20
C LEU A 208 -3.43 -8.81 -5.51
N ASP A 209 -2.47 -8.84 -6.44
CA ASP A 209 -1.76 -10.05 -6.80
C ASP A 209 -0.93 -10.60 -5.63
N ALA A 210 -0.31 -9.72 -4.84
CA ALA A 210 0.42 -10.14 -3.64
C ALA A 210 -0.52 -10.86 -2.66
N ILE A 211 -1.69 -10.28 -2.36
CA ILE A 211 -2.69 -10.89 -1.47
C ILE A 211 -3.15 -12.25 -2.01
N ILE A 212 -3.50 -12.33 -3.31
CA ILE A 212 -3.97 -13.58 -3.92
C ILE A 212 -2.86 -14.64 -3.92
N THR A 213 -1.62 -14.29 -4.25
CA THR A 213 -0.48 -15.22 -4.24
C THR A 213 -0.21 -15.74 -2.83
N ILE A 214 -0.24 -14.87 -1.81
CA ILE A 214 -0.06 -15.25 -0.40
C ILE A 214 -1.18 -16.18 0.05
N ALA A 215 -2.43 -15.82 -0.23
CA ALA A 215 -3.59 -16.65 0.11
C ALA A 215 -3.58 -18.01 -0.62
N ALA A 216 -3.11 -18.05 -1.87
CA ALA A 216 -2.94 -19.30 -2.60
C ALA A 216 -1.87 -20.23 -1.99
N GLN A 217 -0.88 -19.67 -1.28
CA GLN A 217 0.11 -20.44 -0.51
C GLN A 217 -0.40 -20.87 0.87
N GLY A 218 -1.55 -20.35 1.32
CA GLY A 218 -2.16 -20.72 2.60
C GLY A 218 -1.47 -20.15 3.84
N GLU A 219 -0.54 -19.22 3.65
CA GLU A 219 0.27 -18.58 4.70
C GLU A 219 -0.47 -17.44 5.39
N SER A 220 -0.18 -17.24 6.68
CA SER A 220 -0.70 -16.11 7.48
C SER A 220 0.24 -14.92 7.42
N VAL A 221 -0.33 -13.73 7.17
CA VAL A 221 0.42 -12.48 7.04
C VAL A 221 -0.30 -11.34 7.74
N ASP A 222 0.50 -10.47 8.35
CA ASP A 222 0.09 -9.20 8.94
C ASP A 222 0.38 -8.06 7.97
N TRP A 223 -0.67 -7.35 7.58
CA TRP A 223 -0.65 -6.23 6.65
C TRP A 223 -0.77 -4.92 7.40
N LEU A 224 0.29 -4.09 7.37
CA LEU A 224 0.25 -2.71 7.83
C LEU A 224 0.04 -1.78 6.64
N ILE A 225 -1.08 -1.08 6.59
CA ILE A 225 -1.39 -0.14 5.51
C ILE A 225 -1.38 1.27 6.07
N GLN A 226 -0.59 2.17 5.48
CA GLN A 226 -0.38 3.50 6.04
C GLN A 226 -0.77 4.64 5.08
N GLY A 227 -1.42 5.67 5.62
CA GLY A 227 -1.57 6.95 4.91
C GLY A 227 -2.40 6.83 3.63
N ASN A 228 -1.88 7.41 2.55
CA ASN A 228 -2.47 7.37 1.21
C ASN A 228 -2.57 5.96 0.62
N ALA A 229 -1.81 4.99 1.11
CA ALA A 229 -1.93 3.60 0.67
C ALA A 229 -3.26 2.98 1.13
N CYS A 230 -3.94 3.53 2.14
CA CYS A 230 -5.23 3.03 2.60
C CYS A 230 -6.31 3.14 1.51
N GLU A 231 -6.34 4.20 0.71
CA GLU A 231 -7.26 4.29 -0.43
C GLU A 231 -6.92 3.26 -1.52
N THR A 232 -5.64 3.06 -1.81
CA THR A 232 -5.22 1.97 -2.72
C THR A 232 -5.72 0.63 -2.21
N PHE A 233 -5.53 0.35 -0.92
CA PHE A 233 -5.93 -0.91 -0.30
C PHE A 233 -7.46 -1.07 -0.25
N ALA A 234 -8.22 0.01 -0.03
CA ALA A 234 -9.68 0.00 -0.15
C ALA A 234 -10.12 -0.43 -1.56
N ASN A 235 -9.49 0.12 -2.61
CA ASN A 235 -9.74 -0.28 -3.99
C ASN A 235 -9.32 -1.75 -4.26
N VAL A 236 -8.23 -2.21 -3.65
CA VAL A 236 -7.82 -3.62 -3.71
C VAL A 236 -8.87 -4.53 -3.08
N MET A 237 -9.40 -4.19 -1.90
CA MET A 237 -10.46 -4.97 -1.24
C MET A 237 -11.75 -5.00 -2.07
N GLN A 238 -12.09 -3.90 -2.74
CA GLN A 238 -13.22 -3.86 -3.68
C GLN A 238 -12.97 -4.75 -4.91
N ALA A 239 -11.75 -4.77 -5.46
CA ALA A 239 -11.39 -5.65 -6.56
C ALA A 239 -11.39 -7.13 -6.12
N LEU A 240 -10.88 -7.41 -4.92
CA LEU A 240 -10.82 -8.74 -4.33
C LEU A 240 -12.22 -9.29 -4.05
N SER A 241 -13.14 -8.48 -3.52
CA SER A 241 -14.52 -8.90 -3.26
C SER A 241 -15.27 -9.27 -4.54
N LYS A 242 -14.89 -8.71 -5.69
CA LYS A 242 -15.43 -9.03 -7.02
C LYS A 242 -14.65 -10.12 -7.76
N HIS A 243 -13.61 -10.69 -7.16
CA HIS A 243 -12.75 -11.66 -7.82
C HIS A 243 -13.53 -12.94 -8.17
N PRO A 244 -13.50 -13.44 -9.43
CA PRO A 244 -14.34 -14.55 -9.86
C PRO A 244 -14.22 -15.81 -9.02
N ARG A 245 -12.99 -16.14 -8.57
CA ARG A 245 -12.74 -17.31 -7.71
C ARG A 245 -13.43 -17.19 -6.35
N LEU A 246 -13.41 -16.00 -5.75
CA LEU A 246 -14.05 -15.76 -4.45
C LEU A 246 -15.58 -15.77 -4.58
N GLN A 247 -16.11 -15.22 -5.69
CA GLN A 247 -17.54 -15.26 -6.00
C GLN A 247 -18.03 -16.69 -6.23
N ALA A 248 -17.28 -17.49 -6.99
CA ALA A 248 -17.60 -18.90 -7.23
C ALA A 248 -17.63 -19.72 -5.93
N GLU A 249 -16.66 -19.50 -5.03
CA GLU A 249 -16.61 -20.16 -3.72
C GLU A 249 -17.82 -19.79 -2.85
N LYS A 250 -18.23 -18.51 -2.80
CA LYS A 250 -19.41 -18.05 -2.03
C LYS A 250 -20.74 -18.66 -2.51
N THR A 251 -20.85 -18.96 -3.80
CA THR A 251 -22.07 -19.55 -4.38
C THR A 251 -22.12 -21.08 -4.32
N SER A 252 -21.05 -21.72 -3.85
CA SER A 252 -20.96 -23.18 -3.85
C SER A 252 -21.68 -23.78 -2.62
N PRO A 253 -22.61 -24.74 -2.80
CA PRO A 253 -23.43 -25.30 -1.71
C PRO A 253 -22.66 -26.22 -0.74
N HIS A 254 -21.39 -26.50 -1.01
CA HIS A 254 -20.52 -27.26 -0.12
C HIS A 254 -19.36 -26.38 0.36
N PRO A 255 -19.13 -26.26 1.69
CA PRO A 255 -17.95 -25.57 2.18
C PRO A 255 -16.72 -26.26 1.61
N MET A 256 -16.01 -25.54 0.73
CA MET A 256 -14.74 -26.00 0.18
C MET A 256 -13.76 -26.22 1.32
N ASP A 257 -12.92 -27.25 1.17
CA ASP A 257 -11.89 -27.67 2.12
C ASP A 257 -11.09 -26.49 2.69
N GLY A 258 -10.41 -26.69 3.84
CA GLY A 258 -9.61 -25.66 4.54
C GLY A 258 -8.45 -25.01 3.76
N ASN A 259 -8.38 -25.25 2.45
CA ASN A 259 -7.45 -24.68 1.49
C ASN A 259 -8.14 -23.81 0.40
N SER A 260 -9.40 -23.42 0.60
CA SER A 260 -10.11 -22.46 -0.27
C SER A 260 -9.48 -21.07 -0.23
N LEU A 261 -9.71 -20.26 -1.28
CA LEU A 261 -9.23 -18.87 -1.30
C LEU A 261 -9.86 -18.09 -0.14
N GLU A 262 -11.16 -18.25 0.10
CA GLU A 262 -11.86 -17.60 1.22
C GLU A 262 -11.24 -17.95 2.58
N SER A 263 -10.99 -19.23 2.86
CA SER A 263 -10.41 -19.64 4.15
C SER A 263 -8.99 -19.11 4.34
N ASN A 264 -8.21 -19.03 3.26
CA ASN A 264 -6.84 -18.52 3.32
C ASN A 264 -6.78 -16.98 3.37
N LEU A 265 -7.79 -16.28 2.83
CA LEU A 265 -7.92 -14.83 3.00
C LEU A 265 -8.20 -14.43 4.45
N LYS A 266 -8.94 -15.25 5.21
CA LYS A 266 -9.19 -15.00 6.65
C LYS A 266 -7.91 -15.03 7.49
N LYS A 267 -6.85 -15.68 7.01
CA LYS A 267 -5.52 -15.70 7.65
C LYS A 267 -4.74 -14.39 7.47
N GLN A 268 -5.22 -13.49 6.61
CA GLN A 268 -4.60 -12.20 6.36
C GLN A 268 -5.17 -11.16 7.34
N ARG A 269 -4.36 -10.68 8.29
CA ARG A 269 -4.77 -9.68 9.27
C ARG A 269 -4.35 -8.29 8.80
N VAL A 270 -5.26 -7.32 8.83
CA VAL A 270 -5.01 -5.98 8.29
C VAL A 270 -5.12 -4.93 9.38
N PHE A 271 -4.08 -4.12 9.52
CA PHE A 271 -4.05 -2.95 10.38
C PHE A 271 -3.84 -1.69 9.55
N PHE A 272 -4.58 -0.64 9.88
CA PHE A 272 -4.49 0.65 9.19
C PHE A 272 -3.89 1.72 10.10
N SER A 273 -2.97 2.52 9.58
CA SER A 273 -2.33 3.63 10.30
C SER A 273 -2.53 4.94 9.54
N ASN A 274 -3.10 5.95 10.20
CA ASN A 274 -3.38 7.28 9.66
C ASN A 274 -4.05 7.25 8.26
N PRO A 275 -5.22 6.62 8.07
CA PRO A 275 -5.81 6.44 6.75
C PRO A 275 -6.06 7.77 6.01
N ARG A 276 -5.79 7.80 4.71
CA ARG A 276 -6.04 8.95 3.82
C ARG A 276 -6.75 8.53 2.54
N GLY A 277 -7.64 9.40 2.07
CA GLY A 277 -8.34 9.24 0.80
C GLY A 277 -9.83 9.01 0.96
N LYS A 278 -10.49 8.56 -0.11
CA LYS A 278 -11.94 8.29 -0.10
C LYS A 278 -12.25 6.87 0.36
N GLY A 279 -13.29 6.70 1.17
CA GLY A 279 -13.76 5.37 1.59
C GLY A 279 -12.83 4.67 2.59
N VAL A 280 -12.09 5.44 3.39
CA VAL A 280 -11.07 4.94 4.32
C VAL A 280 -11.38 5.27 5.78
N ARG A 281 -12.63 5.62 6.09
CA ARG A 281 -13.05 5.74 7.49
C ARG A 281 -12.98 4.37 8.15
N GLU A 282 -12.77 4.33 9.46
CA GLU A 282 -12.59 3.08 10.21
C GLU A 282 -13.71 2.06 9.92
N GLU A 283 -14.98 2.48 10.04
CA GLU A 283 -16.15 1.64 9.76
C GLU A 283 -16.18 1.11 8.31
N GLU A 284 -15.75 1.94 7.35
CA GLU A 284 -15.70 1.57 5.92
C GLU A 284 -14.59 0.56 5.66
N LEU A 285 -13.43 0.75 6.28
CA LEU A 285 -12.29 -0.16 6.17
C LEU A 285 -12.60 -1.52 6.79
N GLU A 286 -13.22 -1.55 7.97
CA GLU A 286 -13.68 -2.79 8.62
C GLU A 286 -14.69 -3.53 7.73
N ALA A 287 -15.69 -2.82 7.20
CA ALA A 287 -16.68 -3.41 6.30
C ALA A 287 -16.04 -3.98 5.02
N LEU A 288 -15.06 -3.27 4.44
CA LEU A 288 -14.34 -3.73 3.25
C LEU A 288 -13.46 -4.96 3.54
N CYS A 289 -12.79 -5.01 4.69
CA CYS A 289 -12.03 -6.21 5.11
C CYS A 289 -12.98 -7.42 5.18
N ASN A 290 -14.09 -7.29 5.90
CA ASN A 290 -15.07 -8.36 6.05
C ASN A 290 -15.67 -8.80 4.70
N ALA A 291 -16.03 -7.87 3.82
CA ALA A 291 -16.61 -8.17 2.52
C ALA A 291 -15.63 -8.89 1.58
N SER A 292 -14.34 -8.54 1.67
CA SER A 292 -13.25 -9.13 0.88
C SER A 292 -12.67 -10.42 1.48
N GLY A 293 -13.11 -10.83 2.68
CA GLY A 293 -12.68 -12.05 3.36
C GLY A 293 -11.37 -11.90 4.16
N LEU A 294 -10.87 -10.68 4.32
CA LEU A 294 -9.70 -10.36 5.16
C LEU A 294 -10.12 -10.14 6.61
N THR A 295 -9.20 -10.32 7.56
CA THR A 295 -9.45 -10.06 8.99
C THR A 295 -9.01 -8.66 9.37
N TYR A 296 -9.96 -7.79 9.73
CA TYR A 296 -9.67 -6.47 10.29
C TYR A 296 -9.05 -6.62 11.69
N HIS A 297 -7.90 -5.98 11.93
CA HIS A 297 -7.21 -5.98 13.23
C HIS A 297 -7.41 -4.68 13.99
N GLY A 298 -7.45 -3.55 13.29
CA GLY A 298 -7.64 -2.24 13.91
C GLY A 298 -7.16 -1.09 13.02
N THR A 299 -7.57 0.12 13.40
CA THR A 299 -7.14 1.38 12.80
C THR A 299 -6.57 2.25 13.90
N ARG A 300 -5.42 2.86 13.67
CA ARG A 300 -4.87 3.86 14.58
C ARG A 300 -4.65 5.17 13.85
N ILE A 301 -5.18 6.22 14.45
CA ILE A 301 -5.15 7.59 13.92
C ILE A 301 -4.36 8.45 14.90
N ASN A 302 -3.42 9.22 14.37
CA ASN A 302 -2.71 10.25 15.10
C ASN A 302 -3.69 11.40 15.38
N ALA A 303 -3.94 11.70 16.65
CA ALA A 303 -4.86 12.75 17.07
C ALA A 303 -4.44 14.17 16.62
N TYR A 304 -3.17 14.35 16.24
CA TYR A 304 -2.64 15.61 15.72
C TYR A 304 -2.73 15.73 14.19
N ASP A 305 -3.25 14.70 13.51
CA ASP A 305 -3.44 14.71 12.06
C ASP A 305 -4.75 15.43 11.68
N TRP A 306 -4.68 16.76 11.56
CA TRP A 306 -5.86 17.61 11.28
C TRP A 306 -6.42 17.49 9.86
N ARG A 307 -5.75 16.74 8.98
CA ARG A 307 -6.27 16.43 7.63
C ARG A 307 -7.09 15.14 7.61
N ASN A 308 -7.15 14.39 8.72
CA ASN A 308 -7.94 13.17 8.85
C ASN A 308 -9.29 13.52 9.50
N GLU A 309 -10.41 13.20 8.83
CA GLU A 309 -11.75 13.54 9.32
C GLU A 309 -12.08 12.87 10.66
N ASP A 310 -11.61 11.64 10.89
CA ASP A 310 -11.84 10.91 12.14
C ASP A 310 -11.01 11.51 13.29
N ALA A 311 -9.80 12.02 13.01
CA ALA A 311 -9.02 12.80 13.98
C ALA A 311 -9.76 14.09 14.38
N LEU A 312 -10.32 14.81 13.40
CA LEU A 312 -11.13 16.01 13.66
C LEU A 312 -12.38 15.71 14.48
N ARG A 313 -13.04 14.58 14.22
CA ARG A 313 -14.20 14.12 15.01
C ARG A 313 -13.82 13.74 16.44
N ALA A 314 -12.70 13.04 16.62
CA ALA A 314 -12.21 12.68 17.96
C ALA A 314 -11.84 13.92 18.79
N VAL A 315 -11.26 14.95 18.15
CA VAL A 315 -11.05 16.25 18.79
C VAL A 315 -12.39 16.92 19.13
N GLY A 316 -13.35 16.94 18.20
CA GLY A 316 -14.69 17.50 18.42
C GLY A 316 -15.48 16.82 19.54
N HIS A 317 -15.38 15.49 19.68
CA HIS A 317 -16.06 14.70 20.72
C HIS A 317 -15.41 14.85 22.11
N ASN A 318 -14.11 15.12 22.14
CA ASN A 318 -13.35 15.45 23.36
C ASN A 318 -13.50 16.94 23.79
N ILE A 319 -14.24 17.76 23.03
CA ILE A 319 -14.77 19.06 23.49
C ILE A 319 -16.10 18.84 24.25
N SER A 320 -16.28 17.69 24.89
CA SER A 320 -17.23 17.57 25.98
C SER A 320 -16.61 18.23 27.21
N VAL A 321 -17.09 19.45 27.49
CA VAL A 321 -16.77 20.32 28.63
C VAL A 321 -16.25 19.55 29.84
N SER A 322 -14.93 19.54 30.03
CA SER A 322 -14.33 19.10 31.28
C SER A 322 -14.64 20.16 32.35
N VAL A 323 -15.81 20.03 32.99
CA VAL A 323 -16.14 20.78 34.21
C VAL A 323 -15.26 20.23 35.33
N VAL A 324 -14.08 20.82 35.51
CA VAL A 324 -13.27 20.55 36.71
C VAL A 324 -13.93 21.30 37.87
N LYS A 325 -14.70 20.58 38.69
CA LYS A 325 -15.09 21.07 40.03
C LYS A 325 -13.84 21.10 40.90
N ILE A 326 -13.19 22.26 40.98
CA ILE A 326 -12.23 22.53 42.06
C ILE A 326 -13.05 22.79 43.32
N ALA A 327 -12.83 21.98 44.35
CA ALA A 327 -13.42 22.18 45.65
C ALA A 327 -12.90 23.52 46.23
N GLY A 328 -13.81 24.48 46.41
CA GLY A 328 -13.54 25.77 47.06
C GLY A 328 -13.85 26.98 46.18
N SER A 329 -15.06 27.54 46.35
CA SER A 329 -15.50 28.88 45.92
C SER A 329 -15.05 29.40 44.55
N GLY A 330 -15.93 29.27 43.56
CA GLY A 330 -15.87 30.05 42.30
C GLY A 330 -15.94 29.17 41.05
N ILE A 331 -17.08 29.19 40.37
CA ILE A 331 -17.19 28.65 39.02
C ILE A 331 -16.39 29.58 38.10
N VAL A 332 -15.19 29.16 37.70
CA VAL A 332 -14.46 29.76 36.58
C VAL A 332 -14.72 28.90 35.36
N THR A 333 -15.67 29.32 34.54
CA THR A 333 -15.90 28.76 33.21
C THR A 333 -14.70 29.12 32.33
N PHE A 334 -13.89 28.13 31.96
CA PHE A 334 -12.72 28.35 31.11
C PHE A 334 -13.13 28.48 29.64
N THR A 335 -13.00 29.70 29.12
CA THR A 335 -13.38 30.13 27.76
C THR A 335 -12.31 29.80 26.71
N GLY A 336 -11.92 28.52 26.61
CA GLY A 336 -11.09 28.01 25.49
C GLY A 336 -11.92 27.45 24.34
N ALA A 337 -13.12 26.93 24.63
CA ALA A 337 -14.01 26.28 23.67
C ALA A 337 -14.64 27.25 22.65
N GLN A 338 -14.86 28.51 23.05
CA GLN A 338 -15.52 29.53 22.20
C GLN A 338 -14.76 29.91 20.92
N TYR A 339 -13.46 29.58 20.84
CA TYR A 339 -12.64 29.83 19.65
C TYR A 339 -12.49 28.60 18.74
N LEU A 340 -12.85 27.40 19.22
CA LEU A 340 -12.72 26.15 18.46
C LEU A 340 -13.99 25.84 17.65
N GLU A 341 -15.15 26.27 18.13
CA GLU A 341 -16.45 26.07 17.47
C GLU A 341 -16.53 26.78 16.10
N PRO A 342 -16.07 28.04 15.95
CA PRO A 342 -15.98 28.68 14.63
C PRO A 342 -14.98 27.99 13.70
N LEU A 343 -13.90 27.42 14.24
CA LEU A 343 -12.88 26.69 13.45
C LEU A 343 -13.40 25.35 12.94
N TYR A 344 -14.18 24.64 13.76
CA TYR A 344 -14.83 23.39 13.39
C TYR A 344 -15.90 23.60 12.31
N GLU A 345 -16.73 24.63 12.45
CA GLU A 345 -17.73 24.98 11.44
C GLU A 345 -17.09 25.50 10.13
N MET A 346 -15.95 26.19 10.21
CA MET A 346 -15.20 26.65 9.03
C MET A 346 -14.41 25.51 8.35
N ALA A 347 -13.96 24.50 9.10
CA ALA A 347 -13.34 23.28 8.55
C ALA A 347 -14.34 22.35 7.86
N LYS A 348 -15.61 22.37 8.27
CA LYS A 348 -16.70 21.64 7.61
C LYS A 348 -17.21 22.30 6.33
N SER A 349 -16.82 23.55 6.05
CA SER A 349 -17.32 24.26 4.88
C SER A 349 -16.74 23.66 3.59
N PRO A 350 -17.58 23.34 2.58
CA PRO A 350 -17.12 22.77 1.31
C PRO A 350 -16.32 23.74 0.43
N MET A 351 -16.13 25.00 0.85
CA MET A 351 -15.36 26.04 0.13
C MET A 351 -13.98 26.34 0.73
N THR A 352 -13.53 25.60 1.74
CA THR A 352 -12.30 25.96 2.45
C THR A 352 -11.05 25.61 1.64
N ASN A 353 -10.43 26.63 1.03
CA ASN A 353 -9.16 26.53 0.33
C ASN A 353 -8.07 25.99 1.29
N PRO A 354 -7.17 25.07 0.87
CA PRO A 354 -6.04 24.58 1.67
C PRO A 354 -5.19 25.69 2.33
N ASP A 355 -5.09 26.88 1.73
CA ASP A 355 -4.37 28.03 2.32
C ASP A 355 -5.09 28.62 3.55
N ILE A 356 -6.42 28.55 3.58
CA ILE A 356 -7.24 28.97 4.72
C ILE A 356 -7.10 27.96 5.87
N MET A 357 -7.07 26.65 5.56
CA MET A 357 -6.78 25.63 6.58
C MET A 357 -5.37 25.77 7.16
N LEU A 358 -4.38 26.13 6.34
CA LEU A 358 -3.02 26.48 6.80
C LEU A 358 -3.02 27.69 7.74
N GLY A 359 -3.71 28.77 7.36
CA GLY A 359 -3.85 29.97 8.20
C GLY A 359 -4.55 29.70 9.54
N LEU A 360 -5.59 28.86 9.53
CA LEU A 360 -6.31 28.44 10.74
C LEU A 360 -5.48 27.50 11.63
N GLY A 361 -4.67 26.62 11.03
CA GLY A 361 -3.72 25.77 11.75
C GLY A 361 -2.61 26.57 12.43
N VAL A 362 -2.10 27.62 11.77
CA VAL A 362 -1.13 28.55 12.36
C VAL A 362 -1.76 29.35 13.50
N ALA A 363 -2.98 29.86 13.33
CA ALA A 363 -3.67 30.64 14.37
C ALA A 363 -3.98 29.80 15.62
N SER A 364 -4.42 28.55 15.45
CA SER A 364 -4.67 27.64 16.56
C SER A 364 -3.39 27.16 17.24
N ALA A 365 -2.30 26.93 16.49
CA ALA A 365 -0.98 26.66 17.05
C ALA A 365 -0.40 27.85 17.84
N VAL A 366 -0.64 29.08 17.41
CA VAL A 366 -0.24 30.30 18.15
C VAL A 366 -1.07 30.48 19.42
N LEU A 367 -2.38 30.22 19.39
CA LEU A 367 -3.24 30.27 20.57
C LEU A 367 -2.87 29.18 21.61
N LEU A 368 -2.53 27.98 21.14
CA LEU A 368 -1.98 26.91 21.97
C LEU A 368 -0.58 27.26 22.50
N LYS A 369 0.27 27.91 21.69
CA LYS A 369 1.60 28.39 22.08
C LYS A 369 1.51 29.43 23.20
N ASP A 370 0.62 30.41 23.11
CA ASP A 370 0.43 31.43 24.14
C ASP A 370 -0.16 30.84 25.43
N PHE A 371 -1.01 29.81 25.33
CA PHE A 371 -1.53 29.09 26.49
C PHE A 371 -0.46 28.23 27.19
N VAL A 372 0.37 27.53 26.41
CA VAL A 372 1.45 26.63 26.89
C VAL A 372 2.63 27.41 27.48
N ILE A 373 3.03 28.53 26.87
CA ILE A 373 4.10 29.41 27.38
C ILE A 373 3.69 30.04 28.72
N LYS A 374 2.40 30.32 28.91
CA LYS A 374 1.91 31.04 30.09
C LYS A 374 1.68 30.15 31.31
N TYR A 375 1.59 28.81 31.16
CA TYR A 375 1.17 27.92 32.27
C TYR A 375 1.92 26.58 32.45
N GLY A 376 3.03 26.26 31.78
CA GLY A 376 3.80 25.07 32.22
C GLY A 376 5.04 24.65 31.44
N GLY A 377 6.00 24.03 32.16
CA GLY A 377 7.28 23.49 31.69
C GLY A 377 7.22 22.27 30.73
N TYR A 378 6.16 22.14 29.94
CA TYR A 378 5.95 21.07 28.94
C TYR A 378 6.29 21.50 27.51
N GLY A 379 7.28 22.38 27.33
CA GLY A 379 7.75 22.86 26.02
C GLY A 379 8.40 21.81 25.11
N ARG A 380 8.37 20.52 25.46
CA ARG A 380 9.04 19.43 24.73
C ARG A 380 8.29 18.91 23.49
N ASN A 381 7.02 19.29 23.29
CA ASN A 381 6.19 18.81 22.16
C ASN A 381 5.98 19.85 21.03
N ILE A 382 6.60 21.04 21.13
CA ILE A 382 6.46 22.13 20.16
C ILE A 382 6.93 21.76 18.73
N PRO A 383 8.02 20.99 18.54
CA PRO A 383 8.44 20.59 17.19
C PRO A 383 7.44 19.67 16.47
N LYS A 384 6.65 18.88 17.22
CA LYS A 384 5.64 17.97 16.65
C LYS A 384 4.45 18.74 16.06
N ALA A 385 4.03 19.83 16.70
CA ALA A 385 2.95 20.69 16.20
C ALA A 385 3.34 21.48 14.93
N TRP A 386 4.62 21.83 14.77
CA TRP A 386 5.09 22.52 13.56
C TRP A 386 5.18 21.59 12.35
N LYS A 387 5.65 20.34 12.53
CA LYS A 387 5.60 19.30 11.49
C LYS A 387 4.16 18.98 11.07
N ALA A 388 3.21 19.18 11.99
CA ALA A 388 1.79 19.03 11.69
C ALA A 388 1.21 20.08 10.75
N THR A 389 1.81 21.25 10.71
CA THR A 389 1.43 22.30 9.76
C THR A 389 1.98 22.00 8.34
N ALA A 390 3.03 21.18 8.21
CA ALA A 390 3.69 20.86 6.94
C ALA A 390 3.11 19.61 6.21
N GLY A 391 2.15 18.91 6.81
CA GLY A 391 1.46 17.77 6.15
C GLY A 391 2.25 16.46 6.12
N GLN A 392 3.16 16.25 7.08
CA GLN A 392 3.97 15.02 7.22
C GLN A 392 3.53 14.14 8.42
N ASP A 393 2.44 14.46 9.13
CA ASP A 393 2.05 13.75 10.36
C ASP A 393 1.66 12.30 10.20
N HIS A 394 1.20 11.91 9.00
CA HIS A 394 0.90 10.51 8.73
C HIS A 394 2.15 9.63 8.84
N LEU A 395 3.34 10.22 8.73
CA LEU A 395 4.64 9.54 8.75
C LEU A 395 5.17 9.28 10.17
N GLN A 396 4.65 9.97 11.19
CA GLN A 396 5.10 9.82 12.57
C GLN A 396 4.02 9.17 13.43
N TRP A 397 4.45 8.47 14.48
CA TRP A 397 3.57 7.94 15.51
C TRP A 397 3.70 8.68 16.85
#